data_AF-A0A642PUP7-F1
#
_entry.id   AF-A0A642PUP7-F1
#
_cell.length_a   1.000
_cell.length_b   1.000
_cell.length_c   1.000
_cell.angle_alpha   90.00
_cell.angle_beta   90.00
_cell.angle_gamma   90.00
#
_symmetry.space_group_name_H-M   'P 1'
#
loop_
_entity.id
_entity.type
_entity.pdbx_description
1 polymer ?
#
loop_
_entity_poly.entity_id
_entity_poly.type
_entity_poly.pdbx_seq_one_letter_code
_entity_poly.pdbx_strand_id
1 'polypeptide(L)'
;MTMKKTIILIITCVCVAASANAQQGSGRLSLGTGLLYKNGMDITLAYEHEMNYRHAWEFFVNGYLQWAECGSCGHICPESFWRNYRSYGFGVAYKPCMTRGRNYYGSLRIGASAGSDTNKFLGGLHLGYEHNYVLRAGWTLYWQVKSDVMVKGADVLRAGVVLGVKLPMK
;
A
#
# COMPACT_ATOMS: atom_id res chain seq x y z
N MET A 1 37.88 -20.54 -6.21
CA MET A 1 37.01 -19.54 -5.53
C MET A 1 35.74 -20.25 -5.08
N THR A 2 35.54 -20.37 -3.77
CA THR A 2 34.40 -21.05 -3.12
C THR A 2 33.05 -20.50 -3.57
N MET A 3 32.09 -21.37 -3.95
CA MET A 3 30.73 -21.04 -4.45
C MET A 3 30.05 -19.87 -3.73
N LYS A 4 30.25 -19.76 -2.41
CA LYS A 4 29.72 -18.68 -1.58
C LYS A 4 30.15 -17.28 -2.04
N LYS A 5 31.40 -17.12 -2.51
CA LYS A 5 31.93 -15.85 -3.05
C LYS A 5 31.33 -15.52 -4.43
N THR A 6 31.07 -16.54 -5.25
CA THR A 6 30.44 -16.37 -6.57
C THR A 6 28.98 -15.98 -6.45
N ILE A 7 28.23 -16.59 -5.51
CA ILE A 7 26.83 -16.24 -5.23
C ILE A 7 26.73 -14.79 -4.72
N ILE A 8 27.61 -14.38 -3.79
CA ILE A 8 27.64 -13.00 -3.29
C ILE A 8 27.96 -12.01 -4.42
N LEU A 9 28.90 -12.35 -5.31
CA LEU A 9 29.25 -11.51 -6.46
C LEU A 9 28.06 -11.37 -7.42
N ILE A 10 27.34 -12.46 -7.72
CA ILE A 10 26.16 -12.43 -8.59
C ILE A 10 25.04 -11.59 -7.97
N ILE A 11 24.74 -11.78 -6.68
CA ILE A 11 23.75 -10.98 -5.96
C ILE A 11 24.13 -9.49 -6.01
N THR A 12 25.40 -9.18 -5.74
CA THR A 12 25.92 -7.80 -5.78
C THR A 12 25.78 -7.20 -7.18
N CYS A 13 26.10 -7.97 -8.22
CA CYS A 13 26.02 -7.52 -9.61
C CYS A 13 24.58 -7.28 -10.06
N VAL A 14 23.64 -8.13 -9.64
CA VAL A 14 22.19 -7.97 -9.89
C VAL A 14 21.64 -6.75 -9.14
N CYS A 15 22.03 -6.53 -7.89
CA CYS A 15 21.63 -5.34 -7.11
C CYS A 15 22.15 -4.04 -7.75
N VAL A 16 23.38 -4.04 -8.26
CA VAL A 16 23.95 -2.86 -8.96
C VAL A 16 23.26 -2.63 -10.31
N ALA A 17 23.01 -3.69 -11.09
CA ALA A 17 22.32 -3.59 -12.39
C ALA A 17 20.84 -3.17 -12.26
N ALA A 18 20.18 -3.51 -11.14
CA ALA A 18 18.84 -3.03 -10.82
C ALA A 18 18.81 -1.51 -10.50
N SER A 19 19.96 -0.87 -10.26
CA SER A 19 20.03 0.52 -9.80
C SER A 19 20.00 1.59 -10.88
N ALA A 20 20.09 1.20 -12.15
CA ALA A 20 20.34 2.12 -13.24
C ALA A 20 19.14 2.25 -14.17
N ASN A 21 17.97 2.67 -13.68
CA ASN A 21 16.86 3.09 -14.56
C ASN A 21 16.11 4.27 -13.94
N ALA A 22 16.39 5.47 -14.45
CA ALA A 22 15.51 6.61 -14.35
C ALA A 22 14.48 6.48 -15.49
N GLN A 23 13.45 5.65 -15.30
CA GLN A 23 12.53 5.31 -16.37
C GLN A 23 11.20 6.05 -16.21
N GLN A 24 10.96 6.96 -17.14
CA GLN A 24 9.71 7.68 -17.31
C GLN A 24 8.67 6.68 -17.85
N GLY A 25 7.53 6.52 -17.17
CA GLY A 25 6.45 5.62 -17.60
C GLY A 25 6.53 4.15 -17.15
N SER A 26 7.43 3.79 -16.21
CA SER A 26 7.49 2.41 -15.69
C SER A 26 6.41 2.14 -14.64
N GLY A 27 5.85 0.94 -14.63
CA GLY A 27 5.00 0.45 -13.55
C GLY A 27 5.80 0.26 -12.24
N ARG A 28 5.18 0.55 -11.10
CA ARG A 28 5.74 0.26 -9.77
C ARG A 28 4.78 -0.64 -9.03
N LEU A 29 5.28 -1.75 -8.49
CA LEU A 29 4.49 -2.57 -7.58
C LEU A 29 4.73 -2.09 -6.17
N SER A 30 3.66 -1.84 -5.44
CA SER A 30 3.68 -1.39 -4.06
C SER A 30 2.96 -2.40 -3.18
N LEU A 31 3.58 -2.72 -2.06
CA LEU A 31 2.99 -3.51 -0.99
C LEU A 31 3.04 -2.64 0.27
N GLY A 32 1.86 -2.41 0.85
CA GLY A 32 1.69 -1.64 2.06
C GLY A 32 0.89 -2.41 3.08
N THR A 33 1.23 -2.23 4.35
CA THR A 33 0.40 -2.64 5.48
C THR A 33 0.14 -1.44 6.35
N GLY A 34 -1.10 -1.30 6.82
CA GLY A 34 -1.51 -0.19 7.66
C GLY A 34 -2.34 -0.62 8.83
N LEU A 35 -2.30 0.22 9.86
CA LEU A 35 -3.17 0.14 11.01
C LEU A 35 -4.17 1.29 10.93
N LEU A 36 -5.45 0.94 11.05
CA LEU A 36 -6.57 1.86 10.98
C LEU A 36 -7.26 1.95 12.34
N TYR A 37 -7.86 3.12 12.54
CA TYR A 37 -8.69 3.44 13.68
C TYR A 37 -9.79 2.39 13.85
N LYS A 38 -10.05 2.02 15.12
CA LYS A 38 -10.85 0.85 15.55
C LYS A 38 -10.25 -0.51 15.19
N ASN A 39 -8.98 -0.74 15.53
CA ASN A 39 -8.34 -2.07 15.49
C ASN A 39 -8.48 -2.77 14.12
N GLY A 40 -8.29 -1.99 13.06
CA GLY A 40 -8.27 -2.48 11.69
C GLY A 40 -6.83 -2.67 11.21
N MET A 41 -6.51 -3.80 10.62
CA MET A 41 -5.33 -4.00 9.81
C MET A 41 -5.73 -4.00 8.34
N ASP A 42 -4.93 -3.32 7.55
CA ASP A 42 -5.07 -3.21 6.11
C ASP A 42 -3.81 -3.75 5.47
N ILE A 43 -4.00 -4.59 4.46
CA ILE A 43 -2.95 -5.01 3.55
C ILE A 43 -3.38 -4.54 2.17
N THR A 44 -2.56 -3.69 1.57
CA THR A 44 -2.80 -3.14 0.24
C THR A 44 -1.69 -3.60 -0.70
N LEU A 45 -2.10 -4.27 -1.77
CA LEU A 45 -1.28 -4.52 -2.95
C LEU A 45 -1.69 -3.53 -4.03
N ALA A 46 -0.76 -2.74 -4.52
CA ALA A 46 -1.07 -1.66 -5.45
C ALA A 46 -0.08 -1.62 -6.61
N TYR A 47 -0.61 -1.62 -7.83
CA TYR A 47 0.15 -1.40 -9.06
C TYR A 47 0.00 0.05 -9.50
N GLU A 48 1.10 0.78 -9.52
CA GLU A 48 1.17 2.19 -9.88
C GLU A 48 1.71 2.33 -11.30
N HIS A 49 0.95 2.94 -12.20
CA HIS A 49 1.37 3.27 -13.55
C HIS A 49 1.59 4.78 -13.67
N GLU A 50 2.85 5.17 -13.91
CA GLU A 50 3.23 6.57 -14.07
C GLU A 50 2.87 7.08 -15.47
N MET A 51 2.11 8.18 -15.54
CA MET A 51 1.71 8.86 -16.77
C MET A 51 2.57 10.10 -17.03
N ASN A 52 2.33 10.75 -18.17
CA ASN A 52 2.92 12.04 -18.50
C ASN A 52 2.62 13.09 -17.40
N TYR A 53 3.58 14.00 -17.19
CA TYR A 53 3.59 14.98 -16.08
C TYR A 53 3.69 14.38 -14.67
N ARG A 54 4.12 13.12 -14.53
CA ARG A 54 4.31 12.42 -13.23
C ARG A 54 3.04 12.34 -12.38
N HIS A 55 1.89 12.35 -13.03
CA HIS A 55 0.66 11.83 -12.45
C HIS A 55 0.73 10.31 -12.46
N ALA A 56 0.25 9.66 -11.40
CA ALA A 56 0.22 8.20 -11.36
C ALA A 56 -1.21 7.69 -11.19
N TRP A 57 -1.54 6.63 -11.91
CA TRP A 57 -2.73 5.83 -11.64
C TRP A 57 -2.34 4.63 -10.83
N GLU A 58 -3.00 4.43 -9.70
CA GLU A 58 -2.79 3.28 -8.84
C GLU A 58 -4.01 2.37 -8.88
N PHE A 59 -3.80 1.14 -9.28
CA PHE A 59 -4.77 0.05 -9.16
C PHE A 59 -4.44 -0.72 -7.89
N PHE A 60 -5.35 -0.70 -6.91
CA PHE A 60 -5.09 -1.31 -5.62
C PHE A 60 -6.10 -2.40 -5.28
N VAL A 61 -5.60 -3.45 -4.65
CA VAL A 61 -6.37 -4.50 -4.02
C VAL A 61 -6.12 -4.37 -2.52
N ASN A 62 -7.23 -4.29 -1.78
CA ASN A 62 -7.24 -4.04 -0.35
C ASN A 62 -7.83 -5.25 0.37
N GLY A 63 -7.10 -5.79 1.33
CA GLY A 63 -7.61 -6.71 2.34
C GLY A 63 -7.70 -5.99 3.67
N TYR A 64 -8.91 -5.72 4.13
CA TYR A 64 -9.17 -5.12 5.44
C TYR A 64 -9.64 -6.20 6.41
N LEU A 65 -9.00 -6.25 7.57
CA LEU A 65 -9.31 -7.15 8.66
C LEU A 65 -9.50 -6.32 9.94
N GLN A 66 -10.66 -6.43 10.58
CA GLN A 66 -10.90 -5.78 11.87
C GLN A 66 -11.01 -6.85 12.96
N TRP A 67 -10.25 -6.69 14.04
CA TRP A 67 -10.35 -7.56 15.20
C TRP A 67 -11.11 -6.87 16.34
N ALA A 68 -11.83 -7.65 17.12
CA ALA A 68 -12.47 -7.20 18.36
C ALA A 68 -11.82 -7.88 19.56
N GLU A 69 -12.05 -7.34 20.75
CA GLU A 69 -11.70 -8.02 21.99
C GLU A 69 -12.75 -9.09 22.30
N CYS A 70 -12.29 -10.24 22.80
CA CYS A 70 -13.20 -11.32 23.19
C CYS A 70 -13.90 -10.96 24.52
N GLY A 71 -15.22 -10.77 24.47
CA GLY A 71 -16.02 -10.33 25.62
C GLY A 71 -15.98 -11.25 26.85
N SER A 72 -15.52 -12.50 26.70
CA SER A 72 -15.36 -13.44 27.82
C SER A 72 -13.95 -13.47 28.43
N CYS A 73 -12.93 -12.99 27.71
CA CYS A 73 -11.51 -13.22 28.08
C CYS A 73 -10.68 -11.92 28.19
N GLY A 74 -11.17 -10.77 27.72
CA GLY A 74 -10.46 -9.49 27.79
C GLY A 74 -9.15 -9.42 26.99
N HIS A 75 -8.86 -10.45 26.19
CA HIS A 75 -7.65 -10.56 25.37
C HIS A 75 -8.01 -10.80 23.90
N ILE A 76 -7.08 -10.45 23.01
CA ILE A 76 -7.19 -10.70 21.57
C ILE A 76 -6.91 -12.19 21.32
N CYS A 77 -7.96 -13.01 21.26
CA CYS A 77 -7.86 -14.41 20.87
C CYS A 77 -7.57 -14.53 19.36
N PRO A 78 -6.78 -15.52 18.91
CA PRO A 78 -6.46 -15.71 17.49
C PRO A 78 -7.70 -15.89 16.61
N GLU A 79 -8.77 -16.53 17.11
CA GLU A 79 -10.02 -16.62 16.35
C GLU A 79 -10.73 -15.27 16.19
N SER A 80 -10.66 -14.41 17.19
CA SER A 80 -11.24 -13.06 17.15
C SER A 80 -10.42 -12.12 16.24
N PHE A 81 -9.11 -12.36 16.15
CA PHE A 81 -8.25 -11.69 15.20
C PHE A 81 -8.58 -12.08 13.76
N TRP A 82 -8.70 -13.38 13.46
CA TRP A 82 -8.85 -13.83 12.08
C TRP A 82 -10.27 -13.83 11.54
N ARG A 83 -11.34 -14.04 12.32
CA ARG A 83 -12.70 -14.33 11.81
C ARG A 83 -13.74 -13.20 11.94
N ASN A 84 -13.40 -12.05 12.52
CA ASN A 84 -14.43 -11.08 12.92
C ASN A 84 -15.01 -10.25 11.76
N TYR A 85 -14.17 -9.56 10.97
CA TYR A 85 -14.64 -8.82 9.80
C TYR A 85 -13.57 -8.79 8.72
N ARG A 86 -13.90 -9.23 7.50
CA ARG A 86 -12.99 -9.28 6.36
C ARG A 86 -13.65 -8.60 5.18
N SER A 87 -13.06 -7.52 4.69
CA SER A 87 -13.49 -6.91 3.44
C SER A 87 -12.37 -6.98 2.43
N TYR A 88 -12.72 -7.40 1.22
CA TYR A 88 -11.82 -7.35 0.08
C TYR A 88 -12.36 -6.32 -0.91
N GLY A 89 -11.49 -5.42 -1.34
CA GLY A 89 -11.85 -4.35 -2.26
C GLY A 89 -10.83 -4.21 -3.38
N PHE A 90 -11.32 -3.84 -4.55
CA PHE A 90 -10.49 -3.37 -5.65
C PHE A 90 -10.84 -1.90 -5.90
N GLY A 91 -9.82 -1.07 -6.14
CA GLY A 91 -10.04 0.32 -6.42
C GLY A 91 -8.99 0.92 -7.32
N VAL A 92 -9.32 2.13 -7.77
CA VAL A 92 -8.46 2.94 -8.60
C VAL A 92 -8.27 4.26 -7.88
N ALA A 93 -7.02 4.69 -7.75
CA ALA A 93 -6.66 5.98 -7.19
C ALA A 93 -5.81 6.78 -8.18
N TYR A 94 -6.15 8.04 -8.32
CA TYR A 94 -5.36 9.04 -9.01
C TYR A 94 -4.43 9.73 -8.01
N LYS A 95 -3.13 9.79 -8.36
CA LYS A 95 -2.10 10.38 -7.53
C LYS A 95 -1.42 11.58 -8.19
N PRO A 96 -1.88 12.81 -7.93
CA PRO A 96 -1.15 14.00 -8.32
C PRO A 96 0.04 14.26 -7.38
N CYS A 97 1.19 14.62 -7.95
CA CYS A 97 2.39 15.00 -7.20
C CYS A 97 2.23 16.42 -6.64
N MET A 98 2.29 16.60 -5.31
CA MET A 98 2.17 17.91 -4.67
C MET A 98 3.52 18.52 -4.26
N THR A 99 4.40 17.70 -3.67
CA THR A 99 5.65 18.19 -3.06
C THR A 99 6.81 17.36 -3.57
N ARG A 100 7.94 18.01 -3.81
CA ARG A 100 9.13 17.34 -4.34
C ARG A 100 10.40 17.89 -3.70
N GLY A 101 11.21 16.96 -3.21
CA GLY A 101 12.59 17.20 -2.79
C GLY A 101 13.58 16.49 -3.69
N ARG A 102 14.83 16.46 -3.26
CA ARG A 102 15.93 15.78 -3.98
C ARG A 102 15.79 14.26 -3.94
N ASN A 103 15.38 13.70 -2.79
CA ASN A 103 15.28 12.26 -2.54
C ASN A 103 13.87 11.83 -2.04
N TYR A 104 12.89 12.73 -2.05
CA TYR A 104 11.53 12.44 -1.61
C TYR A 104 10.48 13.13 -2.49
N TYR A 105 9.29 12.56 -2.57
CA TYR A 105 8.14 13.17 -3.22
C TYR A 105 6.86 12.87 -2.44
N GLY A 106 5.99 13.86 -2.32
CA GLY A 106 4.68 13.71 -1.71
C GLY A 106 3.59 13.80 -2.77
N SER A 107 2.73 12.79 -2.79
CA SER A 107 1.58 12.70 -3.69
C SER A 107 0.29 12.67 -2.89
N LEU A 108 -0.73 13.38 -3.36
CA LEU A 108 -2.08 13.12 -2.89
C LEU A 108 -2.56 11.80 -3.48
N ARG A 109 -3.40 11.05 -2.79
CA ARG A 109 -4.09 9.86 -3.28
C ARG A 109 -5.58 10.15 -3.19
N ILE A 110 -6.23 10.27 -4.35
CA ILE A 110 -7.68 10.43 -4.46
C ILE A 110 -8.19 9.23 -5.24
N GLY A 111 -9.02 8.39 -4.66
CA GLY A 111 -9.51 7.20 -5.32
C GLY A 111 -10.90 6.80 -4.92
N ALA A 112 -11.44 5.86 -5.68
CA ALA A 112 -12.65 5.15 -5.35
C ALA A 112 -12.36 3.65 -5.39
N SER A 113 -12.89 2.91 -4.43
CA SER A 113 -12.93 1.45 -4.48
C SER A 113 -14.35 0.94 -4.43
N ALA A 114 -14.51 -0.24 -5.00
CA ALA A 114 -15.65 -1.08 -4.78
C ALA A 114 -15.14 -2.40 -4.20
N GLY A 115 -15.77 -2.87 -3.14
CA GLY A 115 -15.42 -4.11 -2.48
C GLY A 115 -16.65 -4.88 -2.05
N SER A 116 -16.40 -6.11 -1.64
CA SER A 116 -17.39 -6.95 -1.00
C SER A 116 -16.93 -7.26 0.41
N ASP A 117 -17.78 -6.96 1.37
CA ASP A 117 -17.80 -7.68 2.62
C ASP A 117 -18.57 -9.00 2.39
N THR A 118 -18.37 -9.97 3.27
CA THR A 118 -18.90 -11.34 3.21
C THR A 118 -20.42 -11.43 2.97
N ASN A 119 -21.18 -10.33 3.16
CA ASN A 119 -22.61 -10.23 2.89
C ASN A 119 -23.09 -8.93 2.19
N LYS A 120 -22.23 -7.94 1.90
CA LYS A 120 -22.66 -6.63 1.36
C LYS A 120 -21.63 -6.01 0.41
N PHE A 121 -22.14 -5.32 -0.60
CA PHE A 121 -21.35 -4.46 -1.49
C PHE A 121 -20.98 -3.16 -0.78
N LEU A 122 -19.68 -2.87 -0.67
CA LEU A 122 -19.12 -1.64 -0.10
C LEU A 122 -18.54 -0.77 -1.20
N GLY A 123 -18.90 0.50 -1.23
CA GLY A 123 -18.21 1.52 -2.03
C GLY A 123 -17.42 2.43 -1.11
N GLY A 124 -16.16 2.70 -1.41
CA GLY A 124 -15.31 3.59 -0.62
C GLY A 124 -14.75 4.73 -1.44
N LEU A 125 -14.78 5.94 -0.90
CA LEU A 125 -13.92 7.02 -1.38
C LEU A 125 -12.66 7.06 -0.52
N HIS A 126 -11.51 7.10 -1.17
CA HIS A 126 -10.19 7.10 -0.55
C HIS A 126 -9.56 8.47 -0.73
N LEU A 127 -9.24 9.12 0.38
CA LEU A 127 -8.47 10.35 0.41
C LEU A 127 -7.26 10.12 1.30
N GLY A 128 -6.07 10.34 0.76
CA GLY A 128 -4.85 10.16 1.53
C GLY A 128 -3.71 11.02 1.05
N TYR A 129 -2.74 11.23 1.92
CA TYR A 129 -1.46 11.82 1.56
C TYR A 129 -0.40 10.72 1.66
N GLU A 130 0.38 10.57 0.60
CA GLU A 130 1.47 9.62 0.54
C GLU A 130 2.79 10.36 0.38
N HIS A 131 3.74 10.03 1.25
CA HIS A 131 5.08 10.56 1.20
C HIS A 131 6.05 9.42 0.88
N ASN A 132 6.81 9.61 -0.18
CA ASN A 132 7.69 8.61 -0.76
C ASN A 132 9.15 9.04 -0.61
N TYR A 133 10.01 8.15 -0.14
CA TYR A 133 11.46 8.30 -0.05
C TYR A 133 12.13 7.34 -1.03
N VAL A 134 12.88 7.90 -1.98
CA VAL A 134 13.59 7.13 -3.00
C VAL A 134 14.97 6.75 -2.46
N LEU A 135 15.18 5.45 -2.29
CA LEU A 135 16.46 4.87 -1.87
C LEU A 135 17.34 4.59 -3.10
N ARG A 136 18.62 4.29 -2.82
CA ARG A 136 19.53 3.76 -3.83
C ARG A 136 18.95 2.45 -4.39
N ALA A 137 19.16 2.22 -5.68
CA ALA A 137 18.62 1.10 -6.45
C ALA A 137 17.12 1.16 -6.86
N GLY A 138 16.48 2.33 -6.78
CA GLY A 138 15.10 2.54 -7.28
C GLY A 138 14.00 2.06 -6.33
N TRP A 139 14.37 1.49 -5.18
CA TRP A 139 13.47 1.14 -4.09
C TRP A 139 12.86 2.40 -3.51
N THR A 140 11.56 2.39 -3.23
CA THR A 140 10.88 3.55 -2.64
C THR A 140 10.15 3.11 -1.39
N LEU A 141 10.50 3.70 -0.25
CA LEU A 141 9.73 3.54 0.97
C LEU A 141 8.64 4.61 0.98
N TYR A 142 7.43 4.24 1.35
CA TYR A 142 6.37 5.22 1.49
C TYR A 142 5.66 5.06 2.82
N TRP A 143 5.27 6.19 3.38
CA TRP A 143 4.26 6.23 4.41
C TRP A 143 3.07 7.01 3.87
N GLN A 144 1.88 6.57 4.22
CA GLN A 144 0.64 7.13 3.73
C GLN A 144 -0.32 7.31 4.89
N VAL A 145 -0.90 8.50 4.99
CA VAL A 145 -2.08 8.72 5.82
C VAL A 145 -3.27 8.44 4.94
N LYS A 146 -4.03 7.40 5.29
CA LYS A 146 -5.20 6.93 4.57
C LYS A 146 -6.45 7.35 5.32
N SER A 147 -7.38 8.01 4.65
CA SER A 147 -8.71 8.34 5.17
C SER A 147 -9.75 7.81 4.19
N ASP A 148 -10.40 6.72 4.58
CA ASP A 148 -11.42 6.08 3.76
C ASP A 148 -12.80 6.43 4.29
N VAL A 149 -13.65 6.94 3.41
CA VAL A 149 -15.08 7.11 3.67
C VAL A 149 -15.80 5.96 2.98
N MET A 150 -16.29 4.99 3.76
CA MET A 150 -17.00 3.84 3.21
C MET A 150 -18.51 4.08 3.24
N VAL A 151 -19.12 4.12 2.06
CA VAL A 151 -20.56 4.17 1.86
C VAL A 151 -21.10 2.74 1.87
N LYS A 152 -22.04 2.46 2.79
CA LYS A 152 -22.65 1.13 3.07
C LYS A 152 -21.77 0.09 3.80
N GLY A 153 -20.67 0.51 4.44
CA GLY A 153 -19.87 -0.33 5.33
C GLY A 153 -20.27 -0.19 6.82
N ALA A 154 -19.80 -1.11 7.67
CA ALA A 154 -20.04 -1.09 9.12
C ALA A 154 -19.41 0.13 9.84
N ASP A 155 -18.35 0.69 9.27
CA ASP A 155 -17.70 1.93 9.74
C ASP A 155 -17.62 2.93 8.58
N VAL A 156 -18.18 4.12 8.78
CA VAL A 156 -18.27 5.18 7.76
C VAL A 156 -16.92 5.86 7.54
N LEU A 157 -16.04 5.87 8.55
CA LEU A 157 -14.73 6.51 8.49
C LEU A 157 -13.65 5.57 9.01
N ARG A 158 -12.67 5.25 8.15
CA ARG A 158 -11.47 4.49 8.52
C ARG A 158 -10.25 5.35 8.24
N ALA A 159 -9.68 5.92 9.29
CA ALA A 159 -8.45 6.71 9.20
C ALA A 159 -7.28 5.90 9.75
N GLY A 160 -6.13 5.94 9.10
CA GLY A 160 -4.97 5.16 9.52
C GLY A 160 -3.67 5.58 8.85
N VAL A 161 -2.61 4.92 9.28
CA VAL A 161 -1.28 5.07 8.69
C VAL A 161 -0.88 3.75 8.04
N VAL A 162 -0.45 3.84 6.80
CA VAL A 162 0.06 2.72 6.00
C VAL A 162 1.55 2.93 5.78
N LEU A 163 2.34 1.90 6.00
CA LEU A 163 3.75 1.85 5.66
C LEU A 163 3.93 0.80 4.56
N GLY A 164 4.74 1.12 3.56
CA GLY A 164 4.96 0.21 2.46
C GLY A 164 6.24 0.43 1.70
N VAL A 165 6.51 -0.52 0.82
CA VAL A 165 7.66 -0.51 -0.07
C VAL A 165 7.13 -0.59 -1.50
N LYS A 166 7.67 0.25 -2.38
CA LYS A 166 7.50 0.17 -3.83
C LYS A 166 8.75 -0.39 -4.47
N LEU A 167 8.57 -1.42 -5.26
CA LEU A 167 9.58 -2.04 -6.07
C LEU A 167 9.46 -1.51 -7.51
N PRO A 168 10.57 -1.09 -8.13
CA PRO A 168 10.57 -0.74 -9.54
C PRO A 168 10.35 -2.01 -10.38
N MET A 169 9.34 -2.00 -11.26
CA MET A 169 9.17 -3.06 -12.26
C MET A 169 9.70 -2.58 -13.62
N LYS A 170 10.36 -3.48 -14.34
CA LYS A 170 10.79 -3.26 -15.73
C LYS A 170 9.72 -3.74 -16.69
#